data_AF-A0A8S2EVU7-F1
#
_entry.id   AF-A0A8S2EVU7-F1
#
_cell.length_a   1.000
_cell.length_b   1.000
_cell.length_c   1.000
_cell.angle_alpha   90.00
_cell.angle_beta   90.00
_cell.angle_gamma   90.00
#
_symmetry.space_group_name_H-M   'P 1'
#
loop_
_entity.id
_entity.type
_entity.pdbx_description
1 polymer ?
#
loop_
_entity_poly.entity_id
_entity_poly.type
_entity_poly.pdbx_seq_one_letter_code
_entity_poly.pdbx_strand_id
1 'polypeptide(L)'
;MMKFLVLVLGVLTSSLADSNAVSRNYDEEICDPHTMTLAQYPAILTKLDVVLTNPLKLRATFRLPNSTKEITAEGMSYGSTSSFTQDSAIVACRSLGCSKAAGRVTMSWTPTQACRFTCPDGTSALQTCRNMQQDFRCPTDAMSLKECITKPFFSISGNNLNGIAFVCSECGED
;
A
#
# COMPACT_ATOMS: atom_id res chain seq x y z
N MET A 1 57.49 42.47 4.47
CA MET A 1 56.25 42.47 5.27
C MET A 1 55.10 41.98 4.40
N MET A 2 54.64 40.74 4.57
CA MET A 2 53.22 40.35 4.48
C MET A 2 53.10 38.88 4.90
N LYS A 3 52.16 38.63 5.80
CA LYS A 3 52.01 37.42 6.61
C LYS A 3 51.40 36.30 5.77
N PHE A 4 52.04 35.13 5.73
CA PHE A 4 51.37 33.90 5.28
C PHE A 4 50.49 33.39 6.42
N LEU A 5 49.17 33.46 6.21
CA LEU A 5 48.16 32.92 7.10
C LEU A 5 48.17 31.40 6.93
N VAL A 6 48.64 30.67 7.94
CA VAL A 6 48.55 29.20 7.99
C VAL A 6 47.11 28.83 8.32
N LEU A 7 46.38 28.30 7.34
CA LEU A 7 45.06 27.72 7.56
C LEU A 7 45.25 26.32 8.13
N VAL A 8 45.02 26.16 9.44
CA VAL A 8 44.96 24.85 10.09
C VAL A 8 43.63 24.21 9.69
N LEU A 9 43.65 23.31 8.70
CA LEU A 9 42.52 22.40 8.47
C LEU A 9 42.47 21.44 9.66
N GLY A 10 41.60 21.76 10.62
CA GLY A 10 41.15 20.80 11.61
C GLY A 10 40.39 19.68 10.91
N VAL A 11 41.02 18.50 10.79
CA VAL A 11 40.33 17.28 10.45
C VAL A 11 39.48 16.91 11.66
N LEU A 12 38.23 17.37 11.66
CA LEU A 12 37.19 16.80 12.50
C LEU A 12 36.94 15.39 11.98
N THR A 13 37.62 14.40 12.56
CA THR A 13 37.11 13.02 12.52
C THR A 13 35.86 13.00 13.40
N SER A 14 34.74 13.44 12.83
CA SER A 14 33.44 13.06 13.32
C SER A 14 33.45 11.53 13.33
N SER A 15 33.50 10.98 14.53
CA SER A 15 33.25 9.58 14.79
C SER A 15 31.97 9.24 14.05
N LEU A 16 32.11 8.50 12.95
CA LEU A 16 31.03 7.68 12.42
C LEU A 16 30.61 6.86 13.63
N ALA A 17 29.46 7.23 14.22
CA ALA A 17 28.76 6.31 15.06
C ALA A 17 28.64 5.05 14.22
N ASP A 18 29.32 3.98 14.66
CA ASP A 18 28.98 2.62 14.29
C ASP A 18 27.50 2.47 14.62
N SER A 19 26.68 2.84 13.64
CA SER A 19 25.34 2.37 13.51
C SER A 19 25.61 0.92 13.22
N ASN A 20 25.64 0.10 14.28
CA ASN A 20 25.60 -1.34 14.19
C ASN A 20 24.57 -1.65 13.12
N ALA A 21 25.06 -1.92 11.90
CA ALA A 21 24.24 -2.32 10.78
C ALA A 21 23.87 -3.76 11.10
N VAL A 22 22.97 -3.91 12.08
CA VAL A 22 22.22 -5.13 12.28
C VAL A 22 21.61 -5.37 10.92
N SER A 23 22.09 -6.43 10.27
CA SER A 23 21.49 -6.98 9.06
C SER A 23 20.03 -7.26 9.41
N ARG A 24 19.15 -6.29 9.15
CA ARG A 24 17.73 -6.45 9.37
C ARG A 24 17.24 -7.44 8.34
N ASN A 25 16.79 -8.60 8.79
CA ASN A 25 16.10 -9.52 7.92
C ASN A 25 14.70 -8.96 7.66
N TYR A 26 14.57 -8.15 6.62
CA TYR A 26 13.31 -7.49 6.25
C TYR A 26 12.17 -8.48 6.00
N ASP A 27 12.49 -9.71 5.57
CA ASP A 27 11.50 -10.77 5.38
C ASP A 27 10.85 -11.20 6.71
N GLU A 28 11.56 -11.09 7.83
CA GLU A 28 11.05 -11.42 9.17
C GLU A 28 10.36 -10.20 9.82
N GLU A 29 10.92 -9.00 9.68
CA GLU A 29 10.35 -7.78 10.28
C GLU A 29 8.98 -7.41 9.68
N ILE A 30 8.76 -7.64 8.39
CA ILE A 30 7.50 -7.28 7.72
C ILE A 30 6.31 -8.12 8.16
N CYS A 31 6.58 -9.23 8.86
CA CYS A 31 5.59 -10.16 9.37
C CYS A 31 5.35 -10.03 10.87
N ASP A 32 6.10 -9.15 11.54
CA ASP A 32 5.88 -8.85 12.94
C ASP A 32 4.69 -7.87 13.08
N PRO A 33 3.58 -8.30 13.70
CA PRO A 33 2.39 -7.46 13.87
C PRO A 33 2.65 -6.22 14.75
N HIS A 34 3.76 -6.17 15.50
CA HIS A 34 4.15 -5.05 16.37
C HIS A 34 4.99 -3.99 15.67
N THR A 35 5.61 -4.29 14.53
CA THR A 35 6.51 -3.38 13.79
C THR A 35 5.90 -2.88 12.48
N MET A 36 4.79 -3.47 12.03
CA MET A 36 4.28 -3.31 10.67
C MET A 36 3.66 -1.95 10.33
N THR A 37 4.26 -1.27 9.35
CA THR A 37 3.49 -0.63 8.28
C THR A 37 4.10 -0.95 6.90
N LEU A 38 3.31 -1.51 5.97
CA LEU A 38 3.76 -1.77 4.59
C LEU A 38 4.18 -0.50 3.83
N ALA A 39 3.78 0.66 4.33
CA ALA A 39 4.17 1.97 3.82
C ALA A 39 5.64 2.33 4.13
N GLN A 40 6.26 1.67 5.12
CA GLN A 40 7.63 1.97 5.57
C GLN A 40 8.72 1.26 4.77
N TYR A 41 8.37 0.26 3.96
CA TYR A 41 9.34 -0.47 3.15
C TYR A 41 9.11 -0.20 1.67
N PRO A 42 10.17 0.08 0.89
CA PRO A 42 10.04 0.07 -0.56
C PRO A 42 9.60 -1.33 -0.98
N ALA A 43 8.47 -1.42 -1.67
CA ALA A 43 7.89 -2.67 -2.13
C ALA A 43 7.55 -2.56 -3.62
N ILE A 44 7.78 -3.64 -4.35
CA ILE A 44 7.45 -3.78 -5.76
C ILE A 44 6.13 -4.53 -5.84
N LEU A 45 5.06 -3.88 -6.30
CA LEU A 45 3.80 -4.56 -6.60
C LEU A 45 4.04 -5.56 -7.75
N THR A 46 3.72 -6.82 -7.51
CA THR A 46 3.77 -7.88 -8.52
C THR A 46 2.39 -8.27 -9.02
N LYS A 47 1.36 -8.12 -8.19
CA LYS A 47 -0.02 -8.45 -8.54
C LYS A 47 -1.04 -7.63 -7.77
N LEU A 48 -2.19 -7.37 -8.38
CA LEU A 48 -3.34 -6.75 -7.72
C LEU A 48 -4.64 -7.38 -8.23
N ASP A 49 -5.37 -8.02 -7.33
CA ASP A 49 -6.60 -8.76 -7.62
C ASP A 49 -7.81 -8.14 -6.91
N VAL A 50 -9.00 -8.28 -7.49
CA VAL A 50 -10.27 -8.02 -6.79
C VAL A 50 -10.70 -9.31 -6.08
N VAL A 51 -10.99 -9.20 -4.78
CA VAL A 51 -11.38 -10.33 -3.91
C VAL A 51 -12.87 -10.32 -3.58
N LEU A 52 -13.44 -9.12 -3.43
CA LEU A 52 -14.86 -8.93 -3.13
C LEU A 52 -15.34 -7.66 -3.80
N THR A 53 -16.59 -7.61 -4.24
CA THR A 53 -17.17 -6.47 -4.98
C THR A 53 -18.09 -5.61 -4.14
N ASN A 54 -18.50 -6.03 -2.94
CA ASN A 54 -19.42 -5.30 -2.08
C ASN A 54 -19.06 -5.43 -0.58
N PRO A 55 -18.33 -4.47 0.01
CA PRO A 55 -17.55 -3.42 -0.64
C PRO A 55 -16.33 -3.95 -1.40
N LEU A 56 -15.78 -3.15 -2.31
CA LEU A 56 -14.64 -3.52 -3.14
C LEU A 56 -13.40 -3.80 -2.26
N LYS A 57 -13.03 -5.08 -2.15
CA LYS A 57 -11.83 -5.56 -1.45
C LYS A 57 -10.80 -5.98 -2.48
N LEU A 58 -9.57 -5.50 -2.33
CA LEU A 58 -8.47 -5.85 -3.23
C LEU A 58 -7.38 -6.59 -2.46
N ARG A 59 -6.65 -7.47 -3.15
CA ARG A 59 -5.46 -8.14 -2.65
C ARG A 59 -4.26 -7.73 -3.47
N ALA A 60 -3.32 -7.06 -2.82
CA ALA A 60 -2.03 -6.76 -3.43
C ALA A 60 -1.04 -7.86 -3.08
N THR A 61 -0.25 -8.26 -4.07
CA THR A 61 0.95 -9.09 -3.91
C THR A 61 2.15 -8.21 -4.23
N PHE A 62 3.14 -8.23 -3.36
CA PHE A 62 4.34 -7.43 -3.52
C PHE A 62 5.57 -8.18 -3.01
N ARG A 63 6.73 -7.76 -3.51
CA ARG A 63 8.05 -8.25 -3.10
C ARG A 63 8.94 -7.09 -2.68
N LEU A 64 9.91 -7.36 -1.81
CA LEU A 64 10.94 -6.37 -1.49
C LEU A 64 11.95 -6.26 -2.66
N PRO A 65 12.59 -5.08 -2.90
CA PRO A 65 13.52 -4.87 -4.00
C PRO A 65 14.62 -5.92 -4.13
N ASN A 66 15.10 -6.44 -2.98
CA ASN A 66 16.18 -7.41 -2.89
C ASN A 66 15.70 -8.81 -2.46
N SER A 67 14.40 -9.11 -2.57
CA SER A 67 13.83 -10.42 -2.24
C SER A 67 13.05 -11.00 -3.41
N THR A 68 13.09 -12.32 -3.55
CA THR A 68 12.23 -13.08 -4.47
C THR A 68 10.94 -13.54 -3.82
N LYS A 69 10.82 -13.39 -2.49
CA LYS A 69 9.63 -13.81 -1.76
C LYS A 69 8.53 -12.77 -1.89
N GLU A 70 7.30 -13.27 -1.91
CA GLU A 70 6.10 -12.45 -2.03
C GLU A 70 5.34 -12.38 -0.72
N ILE A 71 4.65 -11.26 -0.54
CA ILE A 71 3.79 -10.95 0.59
C ILE A 71 2.45 -10.56 0.00
N THR A 72 1.36 -11.01 0.62
CA THR A 72 0.03 -10.59 0.21
C THR A 72 -0.68 -9.84 1.32
N ALA A 73 -1.36 -8.76 0.96
CA ALA A 73 -2.18 -8.00 1.88
C ALA A 73 -3.51 -7.65 1.20
N GLU A 74 -4.60 -7.88 1.92
CA GLU A 74 -5.91 -7.42 1.54
C GLU A 74 -6.22 -6.06 2.18
N GLY A 75 -6.93 -5.22 1.43
CA GLY A 75 -7.45 -3.96 1.92
C GLY A 75 -8.78 -3.62 1.28
N MET A 76 -9.48 -2.70 1.93
CA MET A 76 -10.72 -2.15 1.40
C MET A 76 -10.41 -0.94 0.54
N SER A 77 -11.01 -0.89 -0.64
CA SER A 77 -11.01 0.31 -1.47
C SER A 77 -12.04 1.30 -0.93
N TYR A 78 -11.57 2.49 -0.57
CA TYR A 78 -12.40 3.53 0.01
C TYR A 78 -11.92 4.92 -0.45
N GLY A 79 -12.85 5.73 -0.95
CA GLY A 79 -12.57 7.04 -1.56
C GLY A 79 -12.93 8.23 -0.69
N SER A 80 -11.94 9.02 -0.29
CA SER A 80 -11.99 10.46 -0.01
C SER A 80 -11.50 11.30 -1.21
N THR A 81 -11.59 12.63 -1.12
CA THR A 81 -11.23 13.62 -2.17
C THR A 81 -9.79 13.52 -2.73
N SER A 82 -8.90 12.73 -2.13
CA SER A 82 -7.51 12.51 -2.56
C SER A 82 -7.09 11.03 -2.58
N SER A 83 -8.04 10.09 -2.68
CA SER A 83 -7.76 8.65 -2.62
C SER A 83 -8.49 7.87 -3.71
N PHE A 84 -8.50 6.53 -3.61
CA PHE A 84 -8.98 5.59 -4.62
C PHE A 84 -10.23 6.12 -5.33
N THR A 85 -10.10 6.48 -6.60
CA THR A 85 -11.13 7.25 -7.31
C THR A 85 -12.21 6.34 -7.90
N GLN A 86 -13.34 6.94 -8.28
CA GLN A 86 -14.39 6.25 -9.03
C GLN A 86 -13.84 5.61 -10.32
N ASP A 87 -12.92 6.26 -11.03
CA ASP A 87 -12.28 5.69 -12.24
C ASP A 87 -11.44 4.46 -11.91
N SER A 88 -10.72 4.50 -10.79
CA SER A 88 -9.96 3.34 -10.30
C SER A 88 -10.90 2.19 -9.93
N ALA A 89 -12.05 2.49 -9.34
CA ALA A 89 -13.08 1.49 -9.06
C ALA A 89 -13.65 0.88 -10.34
N ILE A 90 -13.91 1.68 -11.38
CA ILE A 90 -14.34 1.18 -12.68
C ILE A 90 -13.31 0.23 -13.28
N VAL A 91 -12.01 0.58 -13.25
CA VAL A 91 -10.93 -0.28 -13.75
C VAL A 91 -10.82 -1.58 -12.95
N ALA A 92 -11.00 -1.52 -11.63
CA ALA A 92 -11.10 -2.73 -10.81
C ALA A 92 -12.27 -3.61 -11.25
N CYS A 93 -13.44 -3.03 -11.47
CA CYS A 93 -14.62 -3.78 -11.91
C CYS A 93 -14.48 -4.35 -13.33
N ARG A 94 -13.77 -3.66 -14.24
CA ARG A 94 -13.45 -4.18 -15.58
C ARG A 94 -12.63 -5.46 -15.52
N SER A 95 -11.77 -5.61 -14.52
CA SER A 95 -11.00 -6.85 -14.35
C SER A 95 -11.87 -8.08 -14.04
N LEU A 96 -13.12 -7.85 -13.61
CA LEU A 96 -14.14 -8.86 -13.38
C LEU A 96 -15.17 -8.94 -14.53
N GLY A 97 -14.99 -8.18 -15.61
CA GLY A 97 -15.93 -8.10 -16.72
C GLY A 97 -17.08 -7.10 -16.53
N CYS A 98 -17.09 -6.31 -15.44
CA CYS A 98 -18.10 -5.29 -15.19
C CYS A 98 -17.67 -3.93 -15.71
N SER A 99 -18.62 -3.13 -16.17
CA SER A 99 -18.35 -1.79 -16.71
C SER A 99 -18.66 -0.65 -15.73
N LYS A 100 -19.41 -0.94 -14.66
CA LYS A 100 -19.85 0.05 -13.68
C LYS A 100 -19.30 -0.22 -12.28
N ALA A 101 -18.91 0.88 -11.64
CA ALA A 101 -18.72 0.96 -10.20
C ALA A 101 -19.69 1.98 -9.61
N ALA A 102 -20.09 1.81 -8.37
CA ALA A 102 -20.91 2.78 -7.63
C ALA A 102 -20.28 3.09 -6.28
N GLY A 103 -20.34 4.36 -5.89
CA GLY A 103 -20.06 4.77 -4.52
C GLY A 103 -21.26 4.53 -3.62
N ARG A 104 -21.11 3.69 -2.60
CA ARG A 104 -22.11 3.50 -1.54
C ARG A 104 -21.69 4.28 -0.29
N VAL A 105 -22.51 5.28 0.03
CA VAL A 105 -22.57 6.08 1.28
C VAL A 105 -21.30 6.89 1.61
N THR A 106 -21.48 8.19 1.84
CA THR A 106 -20.50 9.00 2.57
C THR A 106 -20.63 8.69 4.05
N MET A 107 -19.78 7.81 4.57
CA MET A 107 -19.78 7.42 5.99
C MET A 107 -18.45 7.76 6.65
N SER A 108 -18.40 7.78 7.98
CA SER A 108 -17.14 7.57 8.69
C SER A 108 -16.86 6.06 8.68
N TRP A 109 -15.80 5.66 8.01
CA TRP A 109 -15.35 4.27 7.99
C TRP A 109 -14.49 3.97 9.21
N THR A 110 -15.01 3.07 10.03
CA THR A 110 -14.24 2.35 11.05
C THR A 110 -13.93 0.96 10.48
N PRO A 111 -12.66 0.53 10.48
CA PRO A 111 -12.29 -0.76 9.92
C PRO A 111 -12.81 -1.91 10.80
N THR A 112 -13.98 -2.45 10.46
CA THR A 112 -14.66 -3.54 11.18
C THR A 112 -14.52 -4.90 10.49
N GLN A 113 -14.11 -4.92 9.22
CA GLN A 113 -13.92 -6.15 8.46
C GLN A 113 -12.53 -6.75 8.67
N ALA A 114 -12.46 -8.08 8.60
CA ALA A 114 -11.20 -8.82 8.55
C ALA A 114 -10.67 -8.93 7.11
N CYS A 115 -9.36 -8.74 6.96
CA CYS A 115 -8.60 -8.85 5.72
C CYS A 115 -7.44 -9.82 5.93
N ARG A 116 -7.13 -10.62 4.91
CA ARG A 116 -6.01 -11.56 4.97
C ARG A 116 -4.67 -10.85 4.78
N PHE A 117 -3.71 -11.24 5.60
CA PHE A 117 -2.29 -10.93 5.42
C PHE A 117 -1.51 -12.26 5.37
N THR A 118 -0.62 -12.42 4.39
CA THR A 118 0.20 -13.63 4.21
C THR A 118 1.66 -13.25 4.07
N CYS A 119 2.49 -13.92 4.87
CA CYS A 119 3.91 -13.74 5.00
C CYS A 119 4.73 -14.52 3.96
N PRO A 120 6.02 -14.16 3.77
CA PRO A 120 6.94 -14.86 2.87
C PRO A 120 7.12 -16.36 3.16
N ASP A 121 6.92 -16.76 4.42
CA ASP A 121 7.01 -18.15 4.90
C ASP A 121 5.70 -18.95 4.67
N GLY A 122 4.65 -18.30 4.14
CA GLY A 122 3.33 -18.87 3.93
C GLY A 122 2.37 -18.70 5.12
N THR A 123 2.85 -18.21 6.26
CA THR A 123 2.01 -17.97 7.43
C THR A 123 0.97 -16.90 7.11
N SER A 124 -0.29 -17.13 7.48
CA SER A 124 -1.40 -16.21 7.22
C SER A 124 -2.14 -15.83 8.49
N ALA A 125 -2.55 -14.58 8.59
CA ALA A 125 -3.41 -14.08 9.66
C ALA A 125 -4.56 -13.23 9.11
N LEU A 126 -5.67 -13.22 9.84
CA LEU A 126 -6.71 -12.22 9.64
C LEU A 126 -6.35 -10.98 10.47
N GLN A 127 -6.28 -9.84 9.80
CA GLN A 127 -6.05 -8.54 10.42
C GLN A 127 -7.25 -7.62 10.15
N THR A 128 -7.37 -6.57 10.94
CA THR A 128 -8.31 -5.48 10.64
C THR A 128 -8.00 -4.90 9.26
N CYS A 129 -9.01 -4.83 8.40
CA CYS A 129 -8.86 -4.28 7.05
C CYS A 129 -8.30 -2.86 7.08
N ARG A 130 -7.32 -2.59 6.23
CA ARG A 130 -6.74 -1.26 6.06
C ARG A 130 -7.35 -0.60 4.81
N ASN A 131 -7.37 0.73 4.80
CA ASN A 131 -7.75 1.47 3.60
C ASN A 131 -6.60 1.45 2.60
N MET A 132 -6.94 1.28 1.33
CA MET A 132 -6.04 1.53 0.21
C MET A 132 -6.00 3.02 -0.10
N GLN A 133 -4.94 3.69 0.36
CA GLN A 133 -4.69 5.07 -0.05
C GLN A 133 -3.64 5.12 -1.14
N GLN A 134 -3.94 5.94 -2.16
CA GLN A 134 -3.08 6.84 -2.96
C GLN A 134 -3.28 6.71 -4.48
N ASP A 135 -2.82 7.74 -5.20
CA ASP A 135 -2.97 8.02 -6.64
C ASP A 135 -2.86 6.79 -7.56
N PHE A 136 -3.98 6.12 -7.79
CA PHE A 136 -4.14 5.21 -8.92
C PHE A 136 -4.44 6.06 -10.15
N ARG A 137 -3.47 6.16 -11.05
CA ARG A 137 -3.66 6.81 -12.34
C ARG A 137 -3.73 5.73 -13.41
N CYS A 138 -4.95 5.42 -13.81
CA CYS A 138 -5.21 4.45 -14.86
C CYS A 138 -5.36 5.15 -16.22
N PRO A 139 -4.81 4.59 -17.30
CA PRO A 139 -5.28 4.90 -18.64
C PRO A 139 -6.80 4.71 -18.75
N THR A 140 -7.46 5.48 -19.62
CA THR A 140 -8.93 5.42 -19.82
C THR A 140 -9.43 4.05 -20.29
N ASP A 141 -8.59 3.32 -21.00
CA ASP A 141 -8.83 1.99 -21.56
C ASP A 141 -8.28 0.85 -20.68
N ALA A 142 -7.75 1.17 -19.50
CA ALA A 142 -7.25 0.16 -18.58
C ALA A 142 -8.34 -0.87 -18.27
N MET A 143 -7.98 -2.15 -18.43
CA MET A 143 -8.86 -3.28 -18.15
C MET A 143 -8.62 -3.88 -16.77
N SER A 144 -7.49 -3.56 -16.14
CA SER A 144 -7.16 -4.01 -14.80
C SER A 144 -6.23 -3.04 -14.07
N LEU A 145 -6.23 -3.09 -12.73
CA LEU A 145 -5.44 -2.18 -11.91
C LEU A 145 -3.92 -2.32 -12.11
N LYS A 146 -3.45 -3.44 -12.68
CA LYS A 146 -2.03 -3.65 -13.04
C LYS A 146 -1.53 -2.68 -14.12
N GLU A 147 -2.45 -2.12 -14.91
CA GLU A 147 -2.15 -1.17 -16.00
C GLU A 147 -2.07 0.28 -15.49
N CYS A 148 -2.40 0.51 -14.22
CA CYS A 148 -2.37 1.83 -13.60
C CYS A 148 -0.99 2.15 -13.03
N ILE A 149 -0.62 3.43 -13.07
CA ILE A 149 0.54 3.94 -12.33
C ILE A 149 0.12 4.14 -10.88
N THR A 150 0.94 3.63 -9.95
CA THR A 150 0.62 3.57 -8.51
C THR A 150 1.84 3.86 -7.65
N LYS A 151 1.72 4.72 -6.64
CA LYS A 151 2.71 4.89 -5.57
C LYS A 151 2.03 5.36 -4.28
N PRO A 152 2.46 4.87 -3.10
CA PRO A 152 2.31 3.51 -2.53
C PRO A 152 0.86 2.99 -2.40
N PHE A 153 0.68 1.71 -2.05
CA PHE A 153 -0.61 1.00 -2.14
C PHE A 153 -1.44 0.99 -0.86
N PHE A 154 -0.79 0.83 0.29
CA PHE A 154 -1.44 0.83 1.60
C PHE A 154 -0.80 1.92 2.46
N SER A 155 -1.65 2.74 3.05
CA SER A 155 -1.27 3.69 4.08
C SER A 155 -2.12 3.42 5.31
N ILE A 156 -1.52 3.54 6.50
CA ILE A 156 -2.28 3.59 7.73
C ILE A 156 -2.68 5.03 7.94
N SER A 157 -3.81 5.46 7.40
CA SER A 157 -4.45 6.66 7.92
C SER A 157 -5.32 6.27 9.11
N GLY A 158 -5.27 7.09 10.15
CA GLY A 158 -5.80 6.83 11.48
C GLY A 158 -7.26 6.39 11.54
N ASN A 159 -7.65 5.98 12.74
CA ASN A 159 -8.81 5.12 13.09
C ASN A 159 -10.20 5.54 12.56
N ASN A 160 -10.35 6.71 11.92
CA ASN A 160 -11.59 7.16 11.29
C ASN A 160 -11.27 7.91 10.00
N LEU A 161 -11.82 7.42 8.88
CA LEU A 161 -11.74 8.10 7.59
C LEU A 161 -13.15 8.43 7.11
N ASN A 162 -13.36 9.61 6.55
CA ASN A 162 -14.60 9.95 5.86
C ASN A 162 -14.43 9.73 4.36
N GLY A 163 -15.44 9.16 3.72
CA GLY A 163 -15.36 8.75 2.32
C GLY A 163 -16.43 7.75 1.92
N ILE A 164 -16.21 7.13 0.77
CA ILE A 164 -17.18 6.37 0.01
C ILE A 164 -16.65 4.94 -0.19
N ALA A 165 -17.45 3.95 0.16
CA ALA A 165 -17.15 2.57 -0.19
C ALA A 165 -17.54 2.30 -1.65
N PHE A 166 -16.63 1.77 -2.46
CA PHE A 166 -16.96 1.42 -3.85
C PHE A 166 -17.50 0.01 -3.95
N VAL A 167 -18.37 -0.21 -4.93
CA VAL A 167 -18.87 -1.53 -5.31
C VAL A 167 -18.86 -1.68 -6.84
N CYS A 168 -18.69 -2.90 -7.35
CA CYS A 168 -18.95 -3.19 -8.76
C CYS A 168 -20.45 -3.40 -8.94
N SER A 169 -21.21 -2.38 -9.34
CA SER A 169 -22.68 -2.43 -9.29
C SER A 169 -23.32 -3.41 -10.29
N GLU A 170 -22.58 -3.89 -11.28
CA GLU A 170 -23.05 -4.89 -12.26
C GLU A 170 -22.68 -6.34 -11.90
N CYS A 171 -21.59 -6.54 -11.15
CA CYS A 171 -21.17 -7.87 -10.68
C CYS A 171 -21.23 -7.99 -9.16
N GLY A 172 -21.93 -7.08 -8.52
CA GLY A 172 -22.20 -7.11 -7.09
C GLY A 172 -23.30 -8.13 -6.88
N GLU A 173 -22.92 -9.38 -6.69
CA GLU A 173 -23.80 -10.35 -6.05
C GLU A 173 -24.14 -9.83 -4.62
N ASP A 174 -25.37 -10.14 -4.19
CA ASP A 174 -26.06 -9.66 -2.98
C ASP A 174 -25.23 -9.74 -1.68
#